data_AF-A0A9Q3VP02-F1
#
_entry.id   AF-A0A9Q3VP02-F1
#
_cell.length_a   1.000
_cell.length_b   1.000
_cell.length_c   1.000
_cell.angle_alpha   90.00
_cell.angle_beta   90.00
_cell.angle_gamma   90.00
#
_symmetry.space_group_name_H-M   'P 1'
#
loop_
_entity.id
_entity.type
_entity.pdbx_description
1 polymer ?
#
loop_
_entity_poly.entity_id
_entity_poly.type
_entity_poly.pdbx_seq_one_letter_code
_entity_poly.pdbx_strand_id
1 'polypeptide(L)'
;MPFARRKSASPKRVLRTGGAVAALALGASLMAAPQASAADSPTTKELLDACSWADLCEFHATDYWTYTGPKHQVGSTAYNCASQTNQHRIDWADTTGSTNTFGISISAEYKWFEVFTVGVSTTYSHSWEASHTDTESNTVNIPAGYKGWIERGTSKQQAKGWYEIHFGKRFYGHYIWYVNNYQSSGFNKDNPNSGYVNFKDAKMTAGERAAHCN
;
A
#
# COMPACT_ATOMS: atom_id res chain seq x y z
N MET A 1 -74.25 -49.99 -5.95
CA MET A 1 -74.22 -51.41 -6.36
C MET A 1 -73.08 -52.13 -5.65
N PRO A 2 -73.23 -53.42 -5.33
CA PRO A 2 -72.67 -54.06 -4.15
C PRO A 2 -71.38 -54.87 -4.40
N PHE A 3 -70.69 -55.18 -3.29
CA PHE A 3 -69.97 -56.42 -2.97
C PHE A 3 -69.17 -57.19 -4.05
N ALA A 4 -67.86 -57.31 -3.77
CA ALA A 4 -67.15 -58.56 -3.47
C ALA A 4 -66.23 -59.25 -4.51
N ARG A 5 -65.11 -59.70 -3.92
CA ARG A 5 -64.40 -61.00 -4.04
C ARG A 5 -63.29 -61.22 -5.08
N ARG A 6 -62.07 -61.25 -4.51
CA ARG A 6 -60.87 -62.09 -4.75
C ARG A 6 -60.98 -63.26 -5.75
N LYS A 7 -59.89 -63.47 -6.50
CA LYS A 7 -59.15 -64.75 -6.76
C LYS A 7 -57.72 -64.38 -7.21
N SER A 8 -56.68 -64.62 -6.42
CA SER A 8 -55.86 -65.85 -6.32
C SER A 8 -54.93 -66.08 -7.51
N ALA A 9 -53.61 -65.90 -7.31
CA ALA A 9 -52.55 -66.79 -7.82
C ALA A 9 -51.17 -66.38 -7.26
N SER A 10 -50.63 -67.23 -6.38
CA SER A 10 -49.18 -67.41 -6.20
C SER A 10 -48.71 -68.43 -7.27
N PRO A 11 -47.43 -68.50 -7.71
CA PRO A 11 -46.34 -68.85 -6.79
C PRO A 11 -44.97 -68.17 -7.02
N LYS A 12 -44.34 -67.90 -5.88
CA LYS A 12 -42.93 -68.14 -5.52
C LYS A 12 -41.95 -68.53 -6.64
N ARG A 13 -40.88 -67.74 -6.78
CA ARG A 13 -39.52 -68.27 -6.80
C ARG A 13 -38.63 -67.48 -5.84
N VAL A 14 -38.05 -68.23 -4.91
CA VAL A 14 -37.08 -67.80 -3.91
C VAL A 14 -35.70 -68.07 -4.49
N LEU A 15 -34.83 -67.06 -4.51
CA LEU A 15 -33.38 -67.21 -4.41
C LEU A 15 -32.92 -66.01 -3.56
N ARG A 16 -32.68 -66.25 -2.27
CA ARG A 16 -31.39 -66.58 -1.64
C ARG A 16 -30.55 -65.32 -1.33
N THR A 17 -30.37 -65.17 -0.02
CA THR A 17 -29.18 -64.71 0.71
C THR A 17 -28.83 -63.22 0.69
N GLY A 18 -29.02 -62.60 1.86
CA GLY A 18 -28.44 -61.31 2.25
C GLY A 18 -29.28 -60.54 3.28
N GLY A 19 -29.52 -61.09 4.47
CA GLY A 19 -29.88 -60.28 5.65
C GLY A 19 -28.62 -59.61 6.22
N ALA A 20 -28.62 -58.57 7.02
CA ALA A 20 -29.60 -57.68 7.65
C ALA A 20 -28.86 -56.31 7.78
N VAL A 21 -29.42 -55.13 8.05
CA VAL A 21 -30.13 -54.66 9.23
C VAL A 21 -30.55 -53.22 8.89
N ALA A 22 -31.81 -52.87 9.13
CA ALA A 22 -32.24 -51.47 9.12
C ALA A 22 -31.77 -50.80 10.42
N ALA A 23 -31.07 -49.67 10.33
CA ALA A 23 -30.80 -48.80 11.46
C ALA A 23 -31.31 -47.38 11.14
N LEU A 24 -32.05 -46.86 12.11
CA LEU A 24 -32.78 -45.60 12.16
C LEU A 24 -31.95 -44.40 11.68
N ALA A 25 -32.44 -43.70 10.65
CA ALA A 25 -31.91 -42.40 10.27
C ALA A 25 -32.46 -41.32 11.23
N LEU A 26 -31.80 -41.16 12.38
CA LEU A 26 -31.89 -39.91 13.15
C LEU A 26 -31.03 -38.89 12.41
N GLY A 27 -31.69 -37.97 11.71
CA GLY A 27 -31.06 -36.84 11.03
C GLY A 27 -30.38 -35.92 12.04
N ALA A 28 -29.13 -36.21 12.38
CA ALA A 28 -28.22 -35.25 12.97
C ALA A 28 -27.77 -34.30 11.86
N SER A 29 -28.52 -33.23 11.63
CA SER A 29 -28.01 -32.06 10.94
C SER A 29 -26.91 -31.46 11.81
N LEU A 30 -25.68 -31.95 11.62
CA LEU A 30 -24.45 -31.25 12.00
C LEU A 30 -24.44 -29.94 11.23
N MET A 31 -24.97 -28.89 11.86
CA MET A 31 -24.64 -27.52 11.51
C MET A 31 -23.12 -27.42 11.61
N ALA A 32 -22.42 -27.50 10.48
CA ALA A 32 -21.04 -27.07 10.39
C ALA A 32 -21.05 -25.56 10.66
N ALA A 33 -20.88 -25.17 11.93
CA ALA A 33 -20.57 -23.79 12.26
C ALA A 33 -19.32 -23.41 11.44
N PRO A 34 -19.30 -22.26 10.75
CA PRO A 34 -18.08 -21.81 10.11
C PRO A 34 -17.00 -21.74 11.19
N GLN A 35 -15.96 -22.55 11.06
CA GLN A 35 -14.79 -22.45 11.92
C GLN A 35 -14.19 -21.07 11.67
N ALA A 36 -14.42 -20.15 12.61
CA ALA A 36 -13.60 -18.96 12.71
C ALA A 36 -12.18 -19.45 13.04
N SER A 37 -11.34 -19.63 12.02
CA SER A 37 -9.91 -19.73 12.22
C SER A 37 -9.46 -18.39 12.80
N ALA A 38 -9.22 -18.35 14.12
CA ALA A 38 -8.42 -17.30 14.71
C ALA A 38 -7.04 -17.35 14.03
N ALA A 39 -6.53 -16.22 13.57
CA ALA A 39 -5.16 -16.17 13.08
C ALA A 39 -4.22 -16.52 14.24
N ASP A 40 -3.31 -17.47 14.02
CA ASP A 40 -2.37 -17.92 15.05
C ASP A 40 -1.30 -16.85 15.38
N SER A 41 -1.19 -15.80 14.56
CA SER A 41 -0.28 -14.67 14.75
C SER A 41 -0.89 -13.35 14.25
N PRO A 42 -0.49 -12.21 14.84
CA PRO A 42 -0.90 -10.90 14.36
C PRO A 42 -0.20 -10.57 13.03
N THR A 43 -0.87 -9.79 12.20
CA THR A 43 -0.25 -9.18 11.02
C THR A 43 0.77 -8.12 11.42
N THR A 44 1.69 -7.77 10.51
CA THR A 44 2.65 -6.68 10.74
C THR A 44 1.95 -5.35 11.01
N LYS A 45 0.82 -5.09 10.34
CA LYS A 45 0.02 -3.89 10.60
C LYS A 45 -0.54 -3.89 12.02
N GLU A 46 -1.14 -4.99 12.47
CA GLU A 46 -1.67 -5.09 13.84
C GLU A 46 -0.57 -4.91 14.89
N LEU A 47 0.63 -5.46 14.65
CA LEU A 47 1.79 -5.24 15.52
C LEU A 47 2.20 -3.77 15.57
N LEU A 48 2.34 -3.09 14.43
CA LEU A 48 2.72 -1.68 14.40
C LEU A 48 1.63 -0.78 14.99
N ASP A 49 0.36 -1.03 14.69
CA ASP A 49 -0.75 -0.29 15.28
C ASP A 49 -0.80 -0.47 16.81
N ALA A 50 -0.33 -1.63 17.32
CA ALA A 50 -0.24 -1.90 18.74
C ALA A 50 0.77 -1.01 19.49
N CYS A 51 1.71 -0.34 18.81
CA CYS A 51 2.58 0.66 19.43
C CYS A 51 1.82 1.81 20.12
N SER A 52 0.53 2.00 19.80
CA SER A 52 -0.32 2.98 20.47
C SER A 52 -0.73 2.59 21.90
N TRP A 53 -0.63 1.31 22.27
CA TRP A 53 -1.04 0.80 23.58
C TRP A 53 -0.08 -0.25 24.19
N ALA A 54 0.99 -0.61 23.48
CA ALA A 54 2.09 -1.42 24.01
C ALA A 54 2.82 -0.69 25.14
N ASP A 55 3.42 -1.45 26.07
CA ASP A 55 4.21 -0.88 27.17
C ASP A 55 5.56 -0.33 26.68
N LEU A 56 6.10 -0.94 25.61
CA LEU A 56 7.28 -0.49 24.89
C LEU A 56 7.00 -0.63 23.39
N CYS A 57 7.38 0.38 22.62
CA CYS A 57 7.58 0.28 21.18
C CYS A 57 8.79 1.12 20.82
N GLU A 58 9.83 0.45 20.33
CA GLU A 58 11.09 1.08 19.92
C GLU A 58 11.44 0.71 18.49
N PHE A 59 12.01 1.65 17.75
CA PHE A 59 12.57 1.41 16.44
C PHE A 59 14.09 1.45 16.52
N HIS A 60 14.71 0.34 16.14
CA HIS A 60 16.15 0.15 16.12
C HIS A 60 16.64 0.33 14.70
N ALA A 61 17.14 1.54 14.40
CA ALA A 61 17.66 1.88 13.08
C ALA A 61 19.02 1.19 12.85
N THR A 62 19.21 0.62 11.65
CA THR A 62 20.42 -0.15 11.29
C THR A 62 21.16 0.44 10.11
N ASP A 63 20.46 1.00 9.13
CA ASP A 63 21.08 1.64 7.97
C ASP A 63 20.33 2.93 7.58
N TYR A 64 21.06 3.86 6.97
CA TYR A 64 20.52 5.11 6.42
C TYR A 64 21.28 5.52 5.15
N TRP A 65 20.57 6.02 4.14
CA TRP A 65 21.17 6.61 2.95
C TRP A 65 20.23 7.62 2.29
N THR A 66 20.80 8.45 1.41
CA THR A 66 20.05 9.44 0.61
C THR A 66 20.19 9.16 -0.87
N TYR A 67 19.23 9.62 -1.66
CA TYR A 67 19.20 9.43 -3.11
C TYR A 67 18.27 10.44 -3.78
N THR A 68 18.41 10.60 -5.09
CA THR A 68 17.44 11.35 -5.90
C THR A 68 16.34 10.41 -6.39
N GLY A 69 15.08 10.79 -6.16
CA GLY A 69 13.91 10.06 -6.62
C GLY A 69 13.80 9.97 -8.15
N PRO A 70 12.89 9.14 -8.66
CA PRO A 70 12.69 8.98 -10.09
C PRO A 70 12.27 10.31 -10.73
N LYS A 71 12.73 10.51 -11.97
CA LYS A 71 12.31 11.65 -12.78
C LYS A 71 10.83 11.56 -13.10
N HIS A 72 10.12 12.66 -12.97
CA HIS A 72 8.71 12.77 -13.37
C HIS A 72 8.39 14.21 -13.78
N GLN A 73 7.33 14.38 -14.58
CA GLN A 73 6.87 15.72 -14.95
C GLN A 73 6.11 16.34 -13.78
N VAL A 74 6.38 17.62 -13.51
CA VAL A 74 5.60 18.45 -12.60
C VAL A 74 4.96 19.60 -13.38
N GLY A 75 3.75 19.98 -12.98
CA GLY A 75 2.95 20.99 -13.67
C GLY A 75 2.49 20.59 -15.07
N SER A 76 1.84 21.53 -15.74
CA SER A 76 1.35 21.35 -17.10
C SER A 76 2.46 21.45 -18.14
N THR A 77 2.30 20.75 -19.27
CA THR A 77 3.06 21.04 -20.48
C THR A 77 2.53 22.35 -21.10
N ALA A 78 3.43 23.28 -21.38
CA ALA A 78 3.13 24.52 -22.09
C ALA A 78 3.42 24.36 -23.59
N TYR A 79 2.55 24.91 -24.43
CA TYR A 79 2.65 24.80 -25.89
C TYR A 79 2.84 26.20 -26.48
N ASN A 80 3.89 26.40 -27.27
CA ASN A 80 4.12 27.66 -27.95
C ASN A 80 3.64 27.60 -29.41
N CYS A 81 2.41 28.05 -29.61
CA CYS A 81 1.77 28.14 -30.91
C CYS A 81 2.16 29.36 -31.74
N ALA A 82 2.95 30.29 -31.17
CA ALA A 82 3.39 31.49 -31.88
C ALA A 82 4.55 31.19 -32.85
N SER A 83 4.87 32.21 -33.66
CA SER A 83 5.99 32.19 -34.61
C SER A 83 7.34 32.57 -33.99
N GLN A 84 7.36 32.97 -32.71
CA GLN A 84 8.56 33.38 -31.97
C GLN A 84 8.71 32.57 -30.69
N THR A 85 9.91 32.56 -30.12
CA THR A 85 10.13 32.02 -28.76
C THR A 85 9.35 32.85 -27.76
N ASN A 86 8.50 32.20 -26.97
CA ASN A 86 7.70 32.85 -25.94
C ASN A 86 8.09 32.34 -24.57
N GLN A 87 7.89 33.22 -23.59
CA GLN A 87 8.06 32.90 -22.19
C GLN A 87 6.75 32.36 -21.62
N HIS A 88 6.81 31.18 -21.00
CA HIS A 88 5.66 30.53 -20.37
C HIS A 88 5.94 30.35 -18.88
N ARG A 89 4.99 30.77 -18.04
CA ARG A 89 4.97 30.44 -16.62
C ARG A 89 4.32 29.07 -16.44
N ILE A 90 4.99 28.18 -15.72
CA ILE A 90 4.48 26.87 -15.31
C ILE A 90 4.48 26.85 -13.79
N ASP A 91 3.29 26.85 -13.21
CA ASP A 91 3.07 26.66 -11.79
C ASP A 91 2.89 25.16 -11.52
N TRP A 92 3.50 24.66 -10.44
CA TRP A 92 3.38 23.26 -10.06
C TRP A 92 3.43 23.07 -8.55
N ALA A 93 2.80 21.98 -8.11
CA ALA A 93 2.92 21.44 -6.77
C ALA A 93 3.26 19.94 -6.89
N ASP A 94 4.18 19.47 -6.05
CA ASP A 94 4.57 18.06 -6.01
C ASP A 94 4.64 17.57 -4.56
N THR A 95 3.89 16.51 -4.26
CA THR A 95 3.78 15.94 -2.91
C THR A 95 4.53 14.62 -2.86
N THR A 96 5.56 14.57 -2.01
CA THR A 96 6.30 13.35 -1.71
C THR A 96 5.85 12.77 -0.39
N GLY A 97 5.11 11.65 -0.44
CA GLY A 97 4.76 10.87 0.73
C GLY A 97 5.87 9.92 1.16
N SER A 98 5.90 9.60 2.45
CA SER A 98 6.69 8.49 2.96
C SER A 98 6.03 7.15 2.64
N THR A 99 6.85 6.16 2.35
CA THR A 99 6.42 4.77 2.08
C THR A 99 7.19 3.81 2.98
N ASN A 100 6.74 2.56 3.06
CA ASN A 100 7.46 1.50 3.76
C ASN A 100 7.34 0.15 3.05
N THR A 101 8.22 -0.78 3.42
CA THR A 101 8.30 -2.15 2.87
C THR A 101 6.99 -2.95 2.98
N PHE A 102 6.12 -2.62 3.94
CA PHE A 102 4.87 -3.35 4.18
C PHE A 102 3.66 -2.76 3.48
N GLY A 103 3.81 -1.65 2.74
CA GLY A 103 2.71 -0.98 2.05
C GLY A 103 1.66 -0.37 2.99
N ILE A 104 2.00 -0.19 4.27
CA ILE A 104 1.10 0.40 5.27
C ILE A 104 1.09 1.92 5.07
N SER A 105 -0.09 2.55 5.08
CA SER A 105 -0.19 4.01 5.00
C SER A 105 0.54 4.66 6.17
N ILE A 106 1.30 5.72 5.89
CA ILE A 106 2.01 6.52 6.89
C ILE A 106 1.23 7.80 7.15
N SER A 107 1.10 8.14 8.44
CA SER A 107 0.58 9.41 8.94
C SER A 107 1.40 9.82 10.14
N ALA A 108 1.58 11.13 10.35
CA ALA A 108 2.23 11.67 11.55
C ALA A 108 1.48 11.31 12.84
N GLU A 109 0.20 10.95 12.74
CA GLU A 109 -0.66 10.54 13.87
C GLU A 109 -0.40 9.10 14.34
N TYR A 110 0.28 8.27 13.54
CA TYR A 110 0.54 6.89 13.92
C TYR A 110 1.72 6.80 14.88
N LYS A 111 1.49 6.23 16.08
CA LYS A 111 2.51 6.13 17.12
C LYS A 111 3.77 5.37 16.68
N TRP A 112 3.63 4.31 15.90
CA TRP A 112 4.77 3.57 15.37
C TRP A 112 5.64 4.43 14.43
N PHE A 113 5.03 5.34 13.68
CA PHE A 113 5.76 6.25 12.80
C PHE A 113 6.48 7.35 13.58
N GLU A 114 5.87 7.86 14.66
CA GLU A 114 6.54 8.75 15.61
C GLU A 114 7.79 8.08 16.21
N VAL A 115 7.66 6.84 16.69
CA VAL A 115 8.78 6.05 17.23
C VAL A 115 9.88 5.85 16.18
N PHE A 116 9.50 5.57 14.93
CA PHE A 116 10.46 5.48 13.83
C PHE A 116 11.22 6.80 13.60
N THR A 117 10.52 7.92 13.53
CA THR A 117 11.13 9.25 13.35
C THR A 117 12.08 9.56 14.51
N VAL A 118 11.70 9.25 15.75
CA VAL A 118 12.57 9.40 16.93
C VAL A 118 13.80 8.50 16.83
N GLY A 119 13.63 7.23 16.44
CA GLY A 119 14.72 6.28 16.27
C GLY A 119 15.74 6.74 15.21
N VAL A 120 15.27 7.14 14.03
CA VAL A 120 16.13 7.68 12.96
C VAL A 120 16.84 8.97 13.41
N SER A 121 16.11 9.87 14.07
CA SER A 121 16.67 11.13 14.56
C SER A 121 17.73 10.91 15.64
N THR A 122 17.49 9.99 16.57
CA THR A 122 18.43 9.69 17.64
C THR A 122 19.68 8.97 17.13
N THR A 123 19.52 8.04 16.17
CA THR A 123 20.65 7.27 15.63
C THR A 123 21.49 8.07 14.63
N TYR A 124 20.86 8.86 13.75
CA TYR A 124 21.56 9.51 12.64
C TYR A 124 21.48 11.04 12.63
N SER A 125 20.82 11.66 13.62
CA SER A 125 20.55 13.11 13.64
C SER A 125 19.80 13.61 12.41
N HIS A 126 18.96 12.75 11.81
CA HIS A 126 18.17 13.07 10.62
C HIS A 126 16.69 13.24 10.94
N SER A 127 16.05 14.21 10.28
CA SER A 127 14.62 14.47 10.45
C SER A 127 13.79 13.66 9.47
N TRP A 128 12.55 13.31 9.85
CA TRP A 128 11.67 12.52 8.99
C TRP A 128 10.24 13.05 9.02
N GLU A 129 9.61 13.13 7.85
CA GLU A 129 8.26 13.65 7.67
C GLU A 129 7.38 12.63 6.97
N ALA A 130 6.10 12.55 7.36
CA ALA A 130 5.14 11.66 6.71
C ALA A 130 4.89 12.05 5.25
N SER A 131 4.90 13.35 4.96
CA SER A 131 4.76 13.89 3.62
C SER A 131 5.31 15.31 3.57
N HIS A 132 5.83 15.70 2.41
CA HIS A 132 6.27 17.05 2.10
C HIS A 132 5.70 17.47 0.75
N THR A 133 5.31 18.75 0.62
CA THR A 133 4.82 19.31 -0.65
C THR A 133 5.65 20.51 -1.03
N ASP A 134 6.26 20.45 -2.21
CA ASP A 134 6.90 21.60 -2.85
C ASP A 134 5.88 22.31 -3.73
N THR A 135 5.95 23.65 -3.78
CA THR A 135 5.13 24.47 -4.68
C THR A 135 6.02 25.55 -5.26
N GLU A 136 6.13 25.59 -6.58
CA GLU A 136 6.97 26.54 -7.29
C GLU A 136 6.30 27.06 -8.57
N SER A 137 6.83 28.18 -9.03
CA SER A 137 6.49 28.81 -10.30
C SER A 137 7.78 29.01 -11.08
N ASN A 138 7.94 28.31 -12.20
CA ASN A 138 9.10 28.51 -13.06
C ASN A 138 8.68 29.13 -14.39
N THR A 139 9.60 29.89 -14.95
CA THR A 139 9.40 30.59 -16.21
C THR A 139 10.33 30.01 -17.25
N VAL A 140 9.76 29.49 -18.34
CA VAL A 140 10.47 28.71 -19.37
C VAL A 140 10.33 29.41 -20.71
N ASN A 141 11.46 29.57 -21.42
CA ASN A 141 11.44 30.09 -22.79
C ASN A 141 11.27 28.91 -23.75
N ILE A 142 10.15 28.87 -24.48
CA ILE A 142 9.80 27.77 -25.37
C ILE A 142 9.88 28.26 -26.81
N PRO A 143 10.68 27.62 -27.70
CA PRO A 143 10.76 28.03 -29.10
C PRO A 143 9.42 27.94 -29.86
N ALA A 144 9.33 28.67 -30.97
CA ALA A 144 8.17 28.62 -31.85
C ALA A 144 7.87 27.18 -32.32
N GLY A 145 6.64 26.71 -32.13
CA GLY A 145 6.24 25.37 -32.55
C GLY A 145 6.75 24.23 -31.64
N TYR A 146 7.25 24.55 -30.44
CA TYR A 146 7.68 23.59 -29.42
C TYR A 146 6.69 23.52 -28.26
N LYS A 147 6.77 22.43 -27.51
CA LYS A 147 6.19 22.28 -26.19
C LYS A 147 7.30 22.23 -25.14
N GLY A 148 7.02 22.72 -23.95
CA GLY A 148 7.94 22.70 -22.82
C GLY A 148 7.27 22.16 -21.56
N TRP A 149 8.05 21.50 -20.71
CA TRP A 149 7.59 20.96 -19.43
C TRP A 149 8.73 20.97 -18.41
N ILE A 150 8.38 20.71 -17.16
CA ILE A 150 9.33 20.65 -16.06
C ILE A 150 9.48 19.19 -15.64
N GLU A 151 10.72 18.69 -15.60
CA GLU A 151 11.05 17.40 -15.00
C GLU A 151 11.68 17.60 -13.63
N ARG A 152 11.21 16.84 -12.65
CA ARG A 152 11.71 16.87 -11.28
C ARG A 152 12.25 15.50 -10.86
N GLY A 153 13.36 15.51 -10.15
CA GLY A 153 13.80 14.39 -9.31
C GLY A 153 13.87 14.86 -7.86
N THR A 154 13.02 14.31 -7.00
CA THR A 154 12.91 14.75 -5.60
C THR A 154 14.13 14.33 -4.77
N SER A 155 14.56 15.15 -3.83
CA SER A 155 15.52 14.73 -2.80
C SER A 155 14.88 13.72 -1.82
N LYS A 156 15.41 12.50 -1.74
CA LYS A 156 14.85 11.40 -0.94
C LYS A 156 15.87 10.89 0.08
N GLN A 157 15.34 10.37 1.18
CA GLN A 157 16.09 9.66 2.22
C GLN A 157 15.46 8.29 2.46
N GLN A 158 16.27 7.34 2.91
CA GLN A 158 15.85 5.99 3.30
C GLN A 158 16.47 5.61 4.65
N ALA A 159 15.68 4.97 5.50
CA ALA A 159 16.16 4.31 6.71
C ALA A 159 15.66 2.85 6.74
N LYS A 160 16.47 1.97 7.32
CA LYS A 160 16.18 0.56 7.58
C LYS A 160 16.37 0.24 9.04
N GLY A 161 15.59 -0.71 9.55
CA GLY A 161 15.71 -1.18 10.92
C GLY A 161 14.66 -2.23 11.25
N TRP A 162 14.33 -2.30 12.54
CA TRP A 162 13.33 -3.23 13.07
C TRP A 162 12.65 -2.64 14.31
N TYR A 163 11.47 -3.14 14.64
CA TYR A 163 10.75 -2.74 15.85
C TYR A 163 10.84 -3.79 16.94
N GLU A 164 10.97 -3.34 18.18
CA GLU A 164 10.76 -4.11 19.40
C GLU A 164 9.48 -3.64 20.09
N ILE A 165 8.59 -4.58 20.42
CA ILE A 165 7.29 -4.24 20.99
C ILE A 165 7.02 -5.12 22.20
N HIS A 166 6.87 -4.51 23.38
CA HIS A 166 6.59 -5.22 24.63
C HIS A 166 5.15 -4.94 25.10
N PHE A 167 4.54 -5.98 25.65
CA PHE A 167 3.18 -5.93 26.19
C PHE A 167 3.18 -6.42 27.64
N GLY A 168 2.43 -5.77 28.51
CA GLY A 168 2.27 -6.20 29.91
C GLY A 168 1.34 -7.40 30.05
N LYS A 169 0.53 -7.66 29.02
CA LYS A 169 -0.29 -8.87 28.85
C LYS A 169 0.04 -9.51 27.51
N ARG A 170 -0.07 -10.84 27.42
CA ARG A 170 0.20 -11.56 26.18
C ARG A 170 -0.70 -11.06 25.04
N PHE A 171 -0.08 -10.55 23.98
CA PHE A 171 -0.72 -10.27 22.70
C PHE A 171 -0.44 -11.46 21.77
N TYR A 172 -1.50 -12.16 21.34
CA TYR A 172 -1.37 -13.42 20.58
C TYR A 172 -0.43 -14.44 21.25
N GLY A 173 -0.47 -14.55 22.58
CA GLY A 173 0.32 -15.53 23.33
C GLY A 173 1.76 -15.11 23.67
N HIS A 174 2.24 -13.98 23.14
CA HIS A 174 3.61 -13.49 23.37
C HIS A 174 3.61 -12.14 24.10
N TYR A 175 4.64 -11.92 24.92
CA TYR A 175 4.88 -10.64 25.60
C TYR A 175 5.74 -9.69 24.78
N ILE A 176 6.58 -10.23 23.89
CA ILE A 176 7.55 -9.47 23.11
C ILE A 176 7.41 -9.88 21.65
N TRP A 177 7.38 -8.89 20.77
CA TRP A 177 7.31 -9.06 19.33
C TRP A 177 8.38 -8.25 18.62
N TYR A 178 8.86 -8.78 17.50
CA TYR A 178 9.85 -8.14 16.64
C TYR A 178 9.30 -7.98 15.22
N VAL A 179 9.34 -6.76 14.69
CA VAL A 179 9.04 -6.50 13.27
C VAL A 179 10.34 -6.23 12.54
N ASN A 180 10.86 -7.26 11.88
CA ASN A 180 12.15 -7.20 11.20
C ASN A 180 12.05 -6.64 9.79
N ASN A 181 13.19 -6.16 9.26
CA ASN A 181 13.34 -5.71 7.87
C ASN A 181 12.40 -4.56 7.47
N TYR A 182 12.04 -3.69 8.43
CA TYR A 182 11.32 -2.46 8.11
C TYR A 182 12.24 -1.50 7.36
N GLN A 183 11.76 -0.96 6.25
CA GLN A 183 12.41 0.17 5.58
C GLN A 183 11.36 1.23 5.31
N SER A 184 11.78 2.50 5.38
CA SER A 184 10.95 3.62 4.95
C SER A 184 11.72 4.52 4.01
N SER A 185 11.02 5.02 3.00
CA SER A 185 11.47 6.09 2.10
C SER A 185 10.73 7.37 2.46
N GLY A 186 11.38 8.53 2.40
CA GLY A 186 10.78 9.83 2.71
C GLY A 186 11.41 10.96 1.92
N PHE A 187 10.82 12.15 2.02
CA PHE A 187 11.46 13.38 1.55
C PHE A 187 12.68 13.70 2.43
N ASN A 188 13.81 14.07 1.83
CA ASN A 188 15.01 14.46 2.57
C ASN A 188 14.96 15.93 2.94
N LYS A 189 14.42 16.22 4.13
CA LYS A 189 14.31 17.59 4.67
C LYS A 189 15.66 18.19 5.02
N ASP A 190 16.64 17.36 5.40
CA ASP A 190 17.95 17.86 5.83
C ASP A 190 18.81 18.32 4.66
N ASN A 191 18.56 17.78 3.45
CA ASN A 191 19.15 18.25 2.22
C ASN A 191 18.11 18.30 1.09
N PRO A 192 17.22 19.30 1.07
CA PRO A 192 16.14 19.39 0.08
C PRO A 192 16.66 19.62 -1.35
N ASN A 193 17.89 20.14 -1.47
CA ASN A 193 18.51 20.52 -2.73
C ASN A 193 19.29 19.39 -3.43
N SER A 194 19.39 18.18 -2.87
CA SER A 194 19.96 17.02 -3.59
C SER A 194 19.02 16.39 -4.64
N GLY A 195 17.90 17.05 -4.92
CA GLY A 195 17.07 16.80 -6.08
C GLY A 195 17.48 17.64 -7.30
N TYR A 196 16.62 17.70 -8.31
CA TYR A 196 16.75 18.65 -9.42
C TYR A 196 15.39 19.04 -9.97
N VAL A 197 15.36 20.21 -10.62
CA VAL A 197 14.27 20.71 -11.43
C VAL A 197 14.87 21.11 -12.78
N ASN A 198 14.47 20.44 -13.85
CA ASN A 198 15.00 20.64 -15.19
C ASN A 198 13.89 21.10 -16.14
N PHE A 199 14.21 22.11 -16.96
CA PHE A 199 13.35 22.49 -18.06
C PHE A 199 13.61 21.61 -19.26
N LYS A 200 12.53 21.13 -19.86
CA LYS A 200 12.55 20.27 -21.02
C LYS A 200 11.72 20.90 -22.12
N ASP A 201 12.13 20.67 -23.36
CA ASP A 201 11.34 21.01 -24.52
C ASP A 201 11.41 19.90 -25.57
N ALA A 202 10.43 19.92 -26.45
CA ALA A 202 10.41 19.12 -27.66
C ALA A 202 9.60 19.83 -28.74
N LYS A 203 9.93 19.57 -30.00
CA LYS A 203 9.13 20.05 -31.12
C LYS A 203 7.74 19.42 -31.06
N MET A 204 6.68 20.22 -31.23
CA MET A 204 5.33 19.69 -31.30
C MET A 204 5.17 18.80 -32.52
N THR A 205 4.52 17.66 -32.34
CA THR A 205 4.02 16.84 -33.43
C THR A 205 2.90 17.57 -34.19
N ALA A 206 2.58 17.13 -35.41
CA ALA A 206 1.47 17.68 -36.17
C ALA A 206 0.13 17.54 -35.43
N GLY A 207 -0.08 16.42 -34.74
CA GLY A 207 -1.28 16.17 -33.93
C GLY A 207 -1.39 17.11 -32.74
N GLU A 208 -0.30 17.31 -31.99
CA GLU A 208 -0.27 18.27 -30.87
C GLU A 208 -0.51 19.69 -31.35
N ARG A 209 0.09 20.08 -32.49
CA ARG A 209 -0.14 21.39 -33.07
C ARG A 209 -1.62 21.58 -33.44
N ALA A 210 -2.23 20.59 -34.09
CA ALA A 210 -3.64 20.65 -34.44
C ALA A 210 -4.57 20.65 -33.21
N ALA A 211 -4.16 20.02 -32.10
CA ALA A 211 -4.95 19.96 -30.87
C ALA A 211 -4.86 21.23 -30.02
N HIS A 212 -3.72 21.91 -30.03
CA HIS A 212 -3.42 22.99 -29.08
C HIS A 212 -3.24 24.37 -29.74
N CYS A 213 -3.01 24.45 -31.05
CA CYS A 213 -2.75 25.68 -31.79
C CYS A 213 -3.84 25.93 -32.83
N ASN A 214 -4.89 26.63 -32.43
CA ASN A 214 -5.98 27.09 -33.30
C ASN A 214 -5.83 28.57 -33.62
#